data_AF-A0A814BMN5-F1
#
_entry.id   AF-A0A814BMN5-F1
#
_cell.length_a   1.000
_cell.length_b   1.000
_cell.length_c   1.000
_cell.angle_alpha   90.00
_cell.angle_beta   90.00
_cell.angle_gamma   90.00
#
_symmetry.space_group_name_H-M   'P 1'
#
loop_
_entity.id
_entity.type
_entity.pdbx_description
1 polymer ?
#
loop_
_entity_poly.entity_id
_entity_poly.type
_entity_poly.pdbx_seq_one_letter_code
_entity_poly.pdbx_strand_id
1 'polypeptide(L)'
;MMAQCLMPFNVCGNKCNRDEIRKQLHLLGLQHVSQYFTELIYLQDMGVEICGIKFYGTPWVSAVENAAFHCPRSKIMDKWNQIPRGIDILISHMPPLGHGDFNFSSGHIGDVDLFGTVACRLGPRFHIFGHNREGYVISDFDNKLFISVTQFGKIGSLVIVRRDVNLAEDSTPVYSVKSLLGKDQAEYHFFARHLYESLHLKKQLLFGFALKSFAKSDLELVKKFIQTHMKDISCSEP
;
A
#
# COMPACT_ATOMS: atom_id res chain seq x y z
N MET A 1 11.91 -17.12 31.65
CA MET A 1 12.06 -15.66 31.53
C MET A 1 12.07 -15.32 30.04
N MET A 2 10.91 -14.97 29.47
CA MET A 2 10.76 -14.72 28.03
C MET A 2 11.29 -13.31 27.72
N ALA A 3 12.46 -13.22 27.10
CA ALA A 3 12.98 -11.97 26.59
C ALA A 3 12.20 -11.60 25.32
N GLN A 4 11.35 -10.59 25.47
CA GLN A 4 10.58 -9.94 24.43
C GLN A 4 11.55 -9.18 23.49
N CYS A 5 12.13 -9.88 22.52
CA CYS A 5 13.00 -9.27 21.52
C CYS A 5 12.14 -8.73 20.36
N LEU A 6 11.45 -7.61 20.61
CA LEU A 6 10.81 -6.81 19.56
C LEU A 6 11.80 -5.73 19.12
N MET A 7 12.88 -6.14 18.43
CA MET A 7 13.68 -5.18 17.65
C MET A 7 12.97 -4.96 16.31
N PRO A 8 12.53 -3.74 15.97
CA PRO A 8 11.91 -3.47 14.68
C PRO A 8 12.94 -3.60 13.57
N PHE A 9 12.68 -4.45 12.56
CA PHE A 9 13.47 -4.51 11.33
C PHE A 9 13.14 -3.32 10.44
N ASN A 10 14.16 -2.69 9.86
CA ASN A 10 13.95 -1.63 8.88
C ASN A 10 14.86 -1.85 7.66
N VAL A 11 14.24 -1.76 6.49
CA VAL A 11 14.93 -1.63 5.21
C VAL A 11 14.65 -0.21 4.75
N CYS A 12 15.70 0.60 4.56
CA CYS A 12 15.52 1.99 4.17
C CYS A 12 14.79 2.07 2.81
N GLY A 13 13.75 2.91 2.76
CA GLY A 13 12.98 3.13 1.56
C GLY A 13 13.45 4.32 0.71
N ASN A 14 12.61 4.71 -0.25
CA ASN A 14 12.88 5.72 -1.28
C ASN A 14 12.63 7.19 -0.86
N LYS A 15 12.37 7.48 0.42
CA LYS A 15 11.90 8.81 0.87
C LYS A 15 12.98 9.89 1.01
N CYS A 16 14.24 9.57 0.79
CA CYS A 16 15.34 10.54 0.81
C CYS A 16 16.24 10.35 -0.41
N ASN A 17 16.86 11.45 -0.84
CA ASN A 17 17.90 11.44 -1.86
C ASN A 17 19.17 10.79 -1.27
N ARG A 18 19.87 10.00 -2.09
CA ARG A 18 21.16 9.39 -1.74
C ARG A 18 22.18 10.42 -1.25
N ASP A 19 22.26 11.56 -1.92
CA ASP A 19 23.28 12.57 -1.62
C ASP A 19 22.99 13.31 -0.31
N GLU A 20 21.70 13.49 0.00
CA GLU A 20 21.27 14.06 1.28
C GLU A 20 21.56 13.12 2.45
N ILE A 21 21.29 11.82 2.29
CA ILE A 21 21.65 10.81 3.30
C ILE A 21 23.18 10.81 3.52
N ARG A 22 23.96 10.83 2.44
CA ARG A 22 25.44 10.86 2.53
C ARG A 22 25.94 12.11 3.24
N LYS A 23 25.36 13.28 2.92
CA LYS A 23 25.71 14.55 3.56
C LYS A 23 25.39 14.51 5.06
N GLN A 24 24.23 14.00 5.45
CA GLN A 24 23.85 13.86 6.86
C GLN A 24 24.73 12.86 7.61
N LEU A 25 25.02 11.70 7.02
CA LEU A 25 25.95 10.73 7.60
C LEU A 25 27.34 11.35 7.81
N HIS A 26 27.84 12.09 6.82
CA HIS A 26 29.13 12.77 6.92
C HIS A 26 29.14 13.82 8.04
N LEU A 27 28.07 14.63 8.17
CA LEU A 27 27.93 15.61 9.26
C LEU A 27 27.89 14.95 10.64
N LEU A 28 27.34 13.74 10.75
CA LEU A 28 27.26 12.98 11.99
C LEU A 28 28.52 12.14 12.26
N GLY A 29 29.53 12.18 11.38
CA GLY A 29 30.73 11.35 11.49
C GLY A 29 30.46 9.85 11.30
N LEU A 30 29.33 9.49 10.69
CA LEU A 30 28.92 8.11 10.47
C LEU A 30 29.22 7.66 9.04
N GLN A 31 29.64 6.41 8.90
CA GLN A 31 29.85 5.77 7.60
C GLN A 31 28.57 5.05 7.12
N HIS A 32 27.78 4.53 8.06
CA HIS A 32 26.55 3.78 7.77
C HIS A 32 25.40 4.19 8.70
N VAL A 33 24.17 4.18 8.18
CA VAL A 33 22.93 4.49 8.94
C VAL A 33 22.77 3.59 10.16
N SER A 34 23.27 2.35 10.10
CA SER A 34 23.26 1.40 11.23
C SER A 34 23.99 1.92 12.47
N GLN A 35 24.97 2.82 12.33
CA GLN A 35 25.70 3.37 13.46
C GLN A 35 24.88 4.40 14.25
N TYR A 36 23.78 4.88 13.69
CA TYR A 36 22.89 5.84 14.36
C TYR A 36 21.85 5.18 15.27
N PHE A 37 21.50 3.92 15.05
CA PHE A 37 20.44 3.23 15.79
C PHE A 37 21.00 2.02 16.56
N THR A 38 20.98 2.09 17.90
CA THR A 38 21.55 1.03 18.77
C THR A 38 20.59 -0.13 19.02
N GLU A 39 19.29 0.05 18.81
CA GLU A 39 18.25 -0.97 19.07
C GLU A 39 17.58 -1.50 17.78
N LEU A 40 18.19 -1.23 16.63
CA LEU A 40 17.62 -1.55 15.32
C LEU A 40 18.61 -2.35 14.49
N ILE A 41 18.14 -3.48 13.95
CA ILE A 41 18.91 -4.25 12.98
C ILE A 41 18.58 -3.71 11.59
N TYR A 42 19.52 -2.95 11.03
CA TYR A 42 19.43 -2.43 9.67
C TYR A 42 19.94 -3.46 8.66
N LEU A 43 19.11 -3.82 7.68
CA LEU A 43 19.47 -4.76 6.62
C LEU A 43 19.53 -4.05 5.26
N GLN A 44 20.69 -4.13 4.60
CA GLN A 44 20.90 -3.66 3.23
C GLN A 44 21.79 -4.66 2.51
N ASP A 45 21.19 -5.47 1.63
CA ASP A 45 21.86 -6.53 0.89
C ASP A 45 22.63 -7.49 1.82
N MET A 46 22.03 -7.79 2.97
CA MET A 46 22.60 -8.65 4.02
C MET A 46 21.51 -9.48 4.70
N GLY A 47 21.92 -10.61 5.26
CA GLY A 47 21.08 -11.48 6.07
C GLY A 47 21.47 -11.49 7.54
N VAL A 48 20.52 -11.87 8.38
CA VAL A 48 20.72 -12.09 9.82
C VAL A 48 19.93 -13.32 10.24
N GLU A 49 20.46 -14.09 11.18
CA GLU A 49 19.76 -15.22 11.78
C GLU A 49 19.38 -14.87 13.22
N ILE A 50 18.09 -14.97 13.53
CA ILE A 50 17.55 -14.66 14.86
C ILE A 50 16.64 -15.82 15.26
N CYS A 51 16.94 -16.44 16.39
CA CYS A 51 16.21 -17.60 16.90
C CYS A 51 16.08 -18.74 15.86
N GLY A 52 17.11 -18.96 15.04
CA GLY A 52 17.12 -19.97 13.98
C GLY A 52 16.34 -19.61 12.71
N ILE A 53 15.80 -18.38 12.62
CA ILE A 53 15.08 -17.88 11.45
C ILE A 53 16.02 -16.98 10.64
N LYS A 54 16.17 -17.27 9.34
CA LYS A 54 17.05 -16.55 8.44
C LYS A 54 16.31 -15.44 7.69
N PHE A 55 16.67 -14.21 8.02
CA PHE A 55 16.15 -13.00 7.37
C PHE A 55 17.15 -12.50 6.32
N TYR A 56 16.65 -11.93 5.23
CA TYR A 56 17.47 -11.16 4.30
C TYR A 56 16.77 -9.86 3.90
N GLY A 57 17.48 -8.74 3.95
CA GLY A 57 16.92 -7.42 3.67
C GLY A 57 17.57 -6.74 2.46
N THR A 58 16.76 -6.16 1.58
CA THR A 58 17.25 -5.46 0.39
C THR A 58 16.40 -4.23 0.01
N PRO A 59 17.00 -3.04 -0.18
CA PRO A 59 16.24 -1.78 -0.30
C PRO A 59 15.91 -1.34 -1.73
N TRP A 60 16.37 -2.07 -2.76
CA TRP A 60 16.33 -1.63 -4.15
C TRP A 60 14.90 -1.44 -4.68
N VAL A 61 14.72 -0.43 -5.54
CA VAL A 61 13.49 -0.15 -6.28
C VAL A 61 13.80 0.22 -7.73
N SER A 62 12.98 -0.26 -8.67
CA SER A 62 13.11 0.11 -10.10
C SER A 62 12.15 1.21 -10.55
N ALA A 63 11.12 1.53 -9.77
CA ALA A 63 10.02 2.39 -10.21
C ALA A 63 10.23 3.90 -10.00
N VAL A 64 11.16 4.32 -9.14
CA VAL A 64 11.32 5.73 -8.75
C VAL A 64 12.74 6.21 -9.03
N GLU A 65 12.90 6.92 -10.15
CA GLU A 65 14.14 7.59 -10.48
C GLU A 65 14.54 8.60 -9.39
N ASN A 66 15.84 8.75 -9.15
CA ASN A 66 16.44 9.65 -8.14
C ASN A 66 16.15 9.31 -6.65
N ALA A 67 15.48 8.20 -6.36
CA ALA A 67 15.42 7.65 -5.00
C ALA A 67 16.79 7.13 -4.54
N ALA A 68 17.07 7.15 -3.23
CA ALA A 68 18.34 6.64 -2.67
C ALA A 68 18.73 5.24 -3.16
N PHE A 69 17.75 4.35 -3.29
CA PHE A 69 17.93 2.95 -3.71
C PHE A 69 17.34 2.67 -5.10
N HIS A 70 17.28 3.69 -5.96
CA HIS A 70 16.92 3.48 -7.35
C HIS A 70 17.95 2.58 -8.05
N CYS A 71 17.46 1.52 -8.67
CA CYS A 71 18.21 0.65 -9.58
C CYS A 71 17.41 0.52 -10.89
N PRO A 72 17.97 0.92 -12.05
CA PRO A 72 17.27 0.78 -13.31
C PRO A 72 16.87 -0.67 -13.58
N ARG A 73 15.73 -0.85 -14.26
CA ARG A 73 15.19 -2.18 -14.58
C ARG A 73 16.20 -3.09 -15.31
N SER A 74 17.10 -2.52 -16.11
CA SER A 74 18.18 -3.24 -16.79
C SER A 74 19.25 -3.84 -15.88
N LYS A 75 19.32 -3.45 -14.60
CA LYS A 75 20.34 -3.88 -13.63
C LYS A 75 19.76 -4.46 -12.34
N ILE A 76 18.45 -4.35 -12.12
CA ILE A 76 17.86 -4.72 -10.84
C ILE A 76 17.92 -6.25 -10.60
N MET A 77 17.92 -7.04 -11.68
CA MET A 77 18.12 -8.48 -11.60
C MET A 77 19.47 -8.86 -10.96
N ASP A 78 20.52 -8.06 -11.15
CA ASP A 78 21.82 -8.29 -10.49
C ASP A 78 21.72 -8.17 -8.97
N LYS A 79 20.81 -7.32 -8.48
CA LYS A 79 20.53 -7.19 -7.04
C LYS A 79 19.73 -8.37 -6.53
N TRP A 80 18.73 -8.81 -7.28
CA TRP A 80 17.94 -9.98 -6.94
C TRP A 80 18.79 -11.25 -6.88
N ASN A 81 19.73 -11.42 -7.82
CA ASN A 81 20.64 -12.56 -7.87
C ASN A 81 21.57 -12.67 -6.66
N GLN A 82 21.87 -11.56 -5.98
CA GLN A 82 22.70 -11.55 -4.76
C GLN A 82 21.99 -12.14 -3.54
N ILE A 83 20.66 -12.25 -3.57
CA ILE A 83 19.91 -12.83 -2.45
C ILE A 83 20.27 -14.33 -2.34
N PRO A 84 20.76 -14.80 -1.17
CA PRO A 84 21.14 -16.20 -0.98
C PRO A 84 19.91 -17.11 -0.91
N ARG A 85 20.10 -18.39 -1.29
CA ARG A 85 19.08 -19.43 -1.10
C ARG A 85 18.99 -19.83 0.38
N GLY A 86 17.88 -20.46 0.76
CA GLY A 86 17.67 -21.00 2.11
C GLY A 86 17.35 -19.95 3.17
N ILE A 87 16.85 -18.78 2.75
CA ILE A 87 16.29 -17.77 3.65
C ILE A 87 14.84 -18.14 4.00
N ASP A 88 14.42 -17.84 5.22
CA ASP A 88 13.05 -18.05 5.67
C ASP A 88 12.17 -16.84 5.36
N ILE A 89 12.72 -15.64 5.55
CA ILE A 89 11.99 -14.37 5.42
C ILE A 89 12.78 -13.41 4.54
N LEU A 90 12.19 -13.00 3.43
CA LEU A 90 12.69 -11.92 2.59
C LEU A 90 12.02 -10.60 3.00
N ILE A 91 12.82 -9.55 3.21
CA ILE A 91 12.34 -8.18 3.44
C ILE A 91 12.84 -7.31 2.28
N SER A 92 11.95 -6.87 1.39
CA SER A 92 12.31 -5.97 0.29
C SER A 92 11.54 -4.66 0.36
N HIS A 93 12.10 -3.54 -0.12
CA HIS A 93 11.29 -2.33 -0.27
C HIS A 93 10.28 -2.48 -1.40
N MET A 94 10.73 -2.97 -2.57
CA MET A 94 9.88 -3.21 -3.74
C MET A 94 8.95 -4.42 -3.56
N PRO A 95 7.66 -4.35 -3.92
CA PRO A 95 6.79 -5.52 -3.98
C PRO A 95 7.07 -6.38 -5.22
N PRO A 96 6.88 -7.71 -5.18
CA PRO A 96 6.89 -8.53 -6.38
C PRO A 96 5.60 -8.27 -7.18
N LEU A 97 5.69 -8.45 -8.51
CA LEU A 97 4.53 -8.27 -9.40
C LEU A 97 3.32 -9.08 -8.93
N GLY A 98 2.14 -8.44 -8.94
CA GLY A 98 0.85 -9.04 -8.60
C GLY A 98 0.57 -9.23 -7.11
N HIS A 99 1.49 -8.87 -6.21
CA HIS A 99 1.33 -9.05 -4.76
C HIS A 99 1.49 -7.72 -4.03
N GLY A 100 0.37 -7.13 -3.59
CA GLY A 100 0.36 -5.86 -2.85
C GLY A 100 0.99 -4.70 -3.63
N ASP A 101 1.10 -4.82 -4.96
CA ASP A 101 1.83 -3.92 -5.84
C ASP A 101 0.92 -3.02 -6.67
N PHE A 102 -0.39 -3.04 -6.40
CA PHE A 102 -1.34 -2.25 -7.16
C PHE A 102 -1.38 -0.79 -6.68
N ASN A 103 -1.14 0.13 -7.60
CA ASN A 103 -1.27 1.57 -7.41
C ASN A 103 -2.45 2.11 -8.27
N PHE A 104 -3.30 2.96 -7.69
CA PHE A 104 -4.48 3.52 -8.38
C PHE A 104 -4.13 4.35 -9.62
N SER A 105 -2.99 5.05 -9.60
CA SER A 105 -2.58 5.94 -10.68
C SER A 105 -1.75 5.24 -11.74
N SER A 106 -0.94 4.26 -11.36
CA SER A 106 0.04 3.61 -12.25
C SER A 106 -0.19 2.12 -12.49
N GLY A 107 -1.25 1.52 -11.92
CA GLY A 107 -1.48 0.09 -11.99
C GLY A 107 -0.46 -0.70 -11.18
N HIS A 108 -0.10 -1.89 -11.65
CA HIS A 108 0.91 -2.72 -10.99
C HIS A 108 2.31 -2.09 -11.06
N ILE A 109 2.89 -1.80 -9.90
CA ILE A 109 4.24 -1.27 -9.74
C ILE A 109 5.26 -2.34 -9.33
N GLY A 110 4.82 -3.59 -9.19
CA GLY A 110 5.66 -4.67 -8.69
C GLY A 110 6.68 -5.11 -9.72
N ASP A 111 7.80 -5.62 -9.22
CA ASP A 111 8.92 -6.04 -10.06
C ASP A 111 8.73 -7.50 -10.51
N VAL A 112 8.73 -7.72 -11.82
CA VAL A 112 8.53 -9.04 -12.43
C VAL A 112 9.70 -9.98 -12.15
N ASP A 113 10.92 -9.45 -12.12
CA ASP A 113 12.13 -10.23 -11.87
C ASP A 113 12.21 -10.63 -10.40
N LEU A 114 11.73 -9.76 -9.49
CA LEU A 114 11.56 -10.08 -8.08
C LEU A 114 10.52 -11.19 -7.88
N PHE A 115 9.38 -11.14 -8.58
CA PHE A 115 8.38 -12.22 -8.54
C PHE A 115 8.99 -13.56 -8.97
N GLY A 116 9.67 -13.59 -10.12
CA GLY A 116 10.34 -14.80 -10.61
C GLY A 116 11.44 -15.28 -9.65
N THR A 117 12.20 -14.36 -9.05
CA THR A 117 13.22 -14.69 -8.05
C THR A 117 12.62 -15.35 -6.80
N VAL A 118 11.52 -14.79 -6.29
CA VAL A 118 10.85 -15.32 -5.09
C VAL A 118 10.19 -16.66 -5.38
N ALA A 119 9.38 -16.75 -6.45
CA ALA A 119 8.59 -17.91 -6.78
C ALA A 119 9.44 -19.10 -7.27
N CYS A 120 10.44 -18.85 -8.11
CA CYS A 120 11.17 -19.92 -8.80
C CYS A 120 12.54 -20.25 -8.19
N ARG A 121 13.16 -19.33 -7.44
CA ARG A 121 14.54 -19.50 -6.94
C ARG A 121 14.64 -19.58 -5.43
N LEU A 122 13.99 -18.65 -4.72
CA LEU A 122 14.19 -18.48 -3.28
C LEU A 122 13.21 -19.31 -2.43
N GLY A 123 11.91 -19.27 -2.75
CA GLY A 123 10.86 -19.94 -1.99
C GLY A 123 10.85 -19.62 -0.49
N PRO A 124 10.96 -18.34 -0.05
CA PRO A 124 10.90 -18.00 1.37
C PRO A 124 9.51 -18.31 1.94
N ARG A 125 9.43 -18.58 3.24
CA ARG A 125 8.16 -18.80 3.94
C ARG A 125 7.32 -17.53 3.97
N PHE A 126 7.97 -16.38 4.11
CA PHE A 126 7.34 -15.07 4.07
C PHE A 126 8.15 -14.08 3.23
N HIS A 127 7.44 -13.26 2.48
CA HIS A 127 8.01 -12.10 1.80
C HIS A 127 7.30 -10.85 2.32
N ILE A 128 8.04 -10.03 3.07
CA ILE A 128 7.57 -8.78 3.63
C ILE A 128 8.07 -7.66 2.72
N PHE A 129 7.16 -6.82 2.26
CA PHE A 129 7.51 -5.70 1.39
C PHE A 129 6.69 -4.45 1.67
N GLY A 130 7.20 -3.33 1.15
CA GLY A 130 6.57 -2.02 1.29
C GLY A 130 6.43 -1.33 -0.05
N HIS A 131 6.89 -0.07 -0.10
CA HIS A 131 6.84 0.85 -1.25
C HIS A 131 5.42 1.27 -1.68
N ASN A 132 4.52 0.31 -1.90
CA ASN A 132 3.11 0.59 -2.09
C ASN A 132 2.43 0.85 -0.74
N ARG A 133 1.76 2.00 -0.61
CA ARG A 133 0.95 2.35 0.57
C ARG A 133 -0.54 2.29 0.25
N GLU A 134 -0.84 1.90 -0.98
CA GLU A 134 -2.17 1.89 -1.51
C GLU A 134 -2.80 0.52 -1.24
N GLY A 135 -4.06 0.54 -0.81
CA GLY A 135 -4.77 -0.65 -0.41
C GLY A 135 -6.25 -0.40 -0.45
N TYR A 136 -7.00 -1.47 -0.60
CA TYR A 136 -8.45 -1.39 -0.64
C TYR A 136 -9.08 -2.58 0.08
N VAL A 137 -10.29 -2.36 0.55
CA VAL A 137 -11.17 -3.40 1.08
C VAL A 137 -12.54 -3.13 0.51
N ILE A 138 -13.19 -4.16 -0.03
CA ILE A 138 -14.59 -4.13 -0.38
C ILE A 138 -15.24 -5.29 0.37
N SER A 139 -16.28 -5.00 1.14
CA SER A 139 -17.01 -6.00 1.90
C SER A 139 -18.50 -5.72 1.78
N ASP A 140 -19.22 -6.66 1.19
CA ASP A 140 -20.67 -6.57 1.05
C ASP A 140 -21.36 -7.13 2.30
N PHE A 141 -22.19 -6.30 2.94
CA PHE A 141 -23.05 -6.69 4.05
C PHE A 141 -24.51 -6.53 3.62
N ASP A 142 -25.45 -7.13 4.34
CA ASP A 142 -26.87 -7.11 3.98
C ASP A 142 -27.44 -5.70 3.75
N ASN A 143 -27.11 -4.77 4.65
CA ASN A 143 -27.66 -3.41 4.64
C ASN A 143 -26.69 -2.33 4.15
N LYS A 144 -25.42 -2.67 3.92
CA LYS A 144 -24.38 -1.71 3.54
C LYS A 144 -23.27 -2.37 2.75
N LEU A 145 -22.71 -1.63 1.80
CA LEU A 145 -21.44 -1.94 1.17
C LEU A 145 -20.35 -1.15 1.90
N PHE A 146 -19.37 -1.85 2.46
CA PHE A 146 -18.18 -1.21 3.01
C PHE A 146 -17.09 -1.16 1.95
N ILE A 147 -16.61 0.05 1.65
CA ILE A 147 -15.47 0.26 0.76
C ILE A 147 -14.45 1.07 1.54
N SER A 148 -13.23 0.56 1.66
CA SER A 148 -12.09 1.31 2.17
C SER A 148 -11.06 1.47 1.06
N VAL A 149 -10.60 2.69 0.80
CA VAL A 149 -9.52 2.97 -0.16
C VAL A 149 -8.47 3.86 0.48
N THR A 150 -7.26 3.34 0.66
CA THR A 150 -6.15 4.10 1.24
C THR A 150 -5.03 4.27 0.24
N GLN A 151 -4.37 5.42 0.26
CA GLN A 151 -3.10 5.68 -0.43
C GLN A 151 -1.95 5.98 0.55
N PHE A 152 -2.23 5.91 1.85
CA PHE A 152 -1.29 6.28 2.91
C PHE A 152 -1.07 5.17 3.95
N GLY A 153 -1.69 4.00 3.79
CA GLY A 153 -1.72 2.95 4.82
C GLY A 153 -2.47 3.39 6.08
N LYS A 154 -3.43 4.32 5.94
CA LYS A 154 -4.28 4.85 7.02
C LYS A 154 -5.75 4.76 6.62
N ILE A 155 -6.65 4.63 7.59
CA ILE A 155 -8.09 4.62 7.32
C ILE A 155 -8.59 5.98 6.79
N GLY A 156 -7.98 7.09 7.23
CA GLY A 156 -8.33 8.45 6.81
C GLY A 156 -9.68 8.91 7.36
N SER A 157 -10.56 9.39 6.49
CA SER A 157 -11.93 9.76 6.84
C SER A 157 -12.90 8.63 6.54
N LEU A 158 -13.99 8.54 7.30
CA LEU A 158 -15.06 7.58 7.10
C LEU A 158 -16.37 8.33 6.93
N VAL A 159 -17.04 8.11 5.81
CA VAL A 159 -18.29 8.77 5.44
C VAL A 159 -19.34 7.71 5.14
N ILE A 160 -20.59 7.97 5.53
CA ILE A 160 -21.73 7.15 5.16
C ILE A 160 -22.62 7.90 4.17
N VAL A 161 -23.02 7.22 3.10
CA VAL A 161 -23.95 7.72 2.08
C VAL A 161 -25.20 6.85 2.08
N ARG A 162 -26.35 7.52 2.08
CA ARG A 162 -27.68 6.89 2.04
C ARG A 162 -28.52 7.58 0.99
N ARG A 163 -29.34 6.80 0.30
CA ARG A 163 -30.45 7.34 -0.50
C ARG A 163 -31.64 7.53 0.42
N ASP A 164 -32.15 8.76 0.46
CA ASP A 164 -33.34 9.11 1.23
C ASP A 164 -34.57 9.17 0.33
N VAL A 165 -35.73 9.19 0.96
CA VAL A 165 -37.01 9.38 0.28
C VAL A 165 -37.23 10.87 0.08
N ASN A 166 -37.44 11.29 -1.17
CA ASN A 166 -37.87 12.66 -1.45
C ASN A 166 -39.35 12.81 -1.06
N LEU A 167 -39.65 13.79 -0.22
CA LEU A 167 -41.02 14.12 0.19
C LEU A 167 -41.65 15.18 -0.73
N ALA A 168 -40.88 15.79 -1.62
CA ALA A 168 -41.38 16.70 -2.64
C ALA A 168 -41.92 15.93 -3.86
N GLU A 169 -42.83 16.55 -4.61
CA GLU A 169 -43.52 15.95 -5.76
C GLU A 169 -42.60 15.68 -6.97
N ASP A 170 -41.36 16.16 -6.95
CA ASP A 170 -40.38 15.88 -7.99
C ASP A 170 -39.69 14.52 -7.74
N SER A 171 -39.58 13.69 -8.78
CA SER A 171 -38.95 12.35 -8.66
C SER A 171 -37.42 12.39 -8.50
N THR A 172 -36.85 13.50 -8.02
CA THR A 172 -35.42 13.66 -7.86
C THR A 172 -34.91 12.84 -6.67
N PRO A 173 -33.86 12.03 -6.83
CA PRO A 173 -33.30 11.24 -5.74
C PRO A 173 -32.56 12.14 -4.75
N VAL A 174 -32.92 12.04 -3.47
CA VAL A 174 -32.27 12.75 -2.37
C VAL A 174 -31.26 11.81 -1.70
N TYR A 175 -30.12 12.37 -1.28
CA TYR A 175 -29.06 11.62 -0.61
C TYR A 175 -28.60 12.32 0.66
N SER A 176 -28.47 11.56 1.73
CA SER A 176 -27.78 11.99 2.95
C SER A 176 -26.35 11.49 2.94
N VAL A 177 -25.43 12.42 3.24
CA VAL A 177 -24.01 12.11 3.43
C VAL A 177 -23.60 12.60 4.81
N LYS A 178 -22.95 11.73 5.59
CA LYS A 178 -22.51 12.06 6.95
C LYS A 178 -21.10 11.55 7.21
N SER A 179 -20.22 12.43 7.65
CA SER A 179 -18.91 12.04 8.19
C SER A 179 -19.08 11.37 9.55
N LEU A 180 -18.52 10.18 9.70
CA LEU A 180 -18.50 9.40 10.94
C LEU A 180 -17.17 9.52 11.68
N LEU A 181 -16.07 9.68 10.92
CA LEU A 181 -14.72 9.79 11.46
C LEU A 181 -13.83 10.61 10.51
N GLY A 182 -12.84 11.31 11.06
CA GLY A 182 -11.89 12.11 10.29
C GLY A 182 -12.38 13.53 10.00
N LYS A 183 -11.82 14.16 8.97
CA LYS A 183 -12.19 15.53 8.60
C LYS A 183 -13.55 15.54 7.91
N ASP A 184 -14.35 16.56 8.22
CA ASP A 184 -15.63 16.82 7.61
C ASP A 184 -15.50 17.95 6.58
N GLN A 185 -15.47 17.60 5.29
CA GLN A 185 -15.27 18.55 4.19
C GLN A 185 -16.28 18.32 3.07
N ALA A 186 -16.77 19.40 2.46
CA ALA A 186 -17.76 19.32 1.38
C ALA A 186 -17.27 18.47 0.18
N GLU A 187 -15.98 18.55 -0.13
CA GLU A 187 -15.33 17.75 -1.17
C GLU A 187 -15.47 16.24 -0.92
N TYR A 188 -15.37 15.81 0.34
CA TYR A 188 -15.48 14.41 0.73
C TYR A 188 -16.91 13.91 0.57
N HIS A 189 -17.87 14.75 0.93
CA HIS A 189 -19.29 14.45 0.78
C HIS A 189 -19.68 14.34 -0.70
N PHE A 190 -19.23 15.30 -1.50
CA PHE A 190 -19.42 15.30 -2.95
C PHE A 190 -18.82 14.04 -3.58
N PHE A 191 -17.56 13.71 -3.23
CA PHE A 191 -16.87 12.53 -3.75
C PHE A 191 -17.61 11.24 -3.38
N ALA A 192 -17.96 11.06 -2.10
CA ALA A 192 -18.66 9.87 -1.62
C ALA A 192 -20.04 9.71 -2.28
N ARG A 193 -20.79 10.81 -2.42
CA ARG A 193 -22.09 10.81 -3.10
C ARG A 193 -21.95 10.47 -4.58
N HIS A 194 -21.02 11.11 -5.28
CA HIS A 194 -20.80 10.83 -6.70
C HIS A 194 -20.39 9.37 -6.93
N LEU A 195 -19.52 8.84 -6.07
CA LEU A 195 -19.14 7.43 -6.11
C LEU A 195 -20.36 6.52 -5.91
N TYR A 196 -21.18 6.78 -4.88
CA TYR A 196 -22.43 6.04 -4.62
C TYR A 196 -23.36 6.02 -5.84
N GLU A 197 -23.63 7.19 -6.42
CA GLU A 197 -24.51 7.34 -7.58
C GLU A 197 -23.95 6.58 -8.79
N SER A 198 -22.65 6.72 -9.05
CA SER A 198 -21.99 6.10 -10.20
C SER A 198 -21.93 4.57 -10.13
N LEU A 199 -21.88 4.01 -8.92
CA LEU A 199 -21.90 2.58 -8.68
C LEU A 199 -23.33 2.00 -8.68
N HIS A 200 -24.36 2.84 -8.81
CA HIS A 200 -25.77 2.44 -8.82
C HIS A 200 -26.15 1.58 -7.60
N LEU A 201 -25.62 1.93 -6.43
CA LEU A 201 -25.80 1.14 -5.21
C LEU A 201 -27.23 1.21 -4.70
N LYS A 202 -27.77 0.04 -4.30
CA LYS A 202 -29.06 -0.07 -3.62
C LYS A 202 -28.94 -0.03 -2.09
N LYS A 203 -27.80 -0.49 -1.57
CA LYS A 203 -27.46 -0.51 -0.14
C LYS A 203 -26.75 0.79 0.25
N GLN A 204 -26.73 1.09 1.54
CA GLN A 204 -25.94 2.23 2.06
C GLN A 204 -24.46 2.03 1.74
N LEU A 205 -23.72 3.10 1.46
CA LEU A 205 -22.27 3.02 1.30
C LEU A 205 -21.60 3.51 2.58
N LEU A 206 -20.76 2.67 3.17
CA LEU A 206 -19.80 3.08 4.18
C LEU A 206 -18.44 3.21 3.50
N PHE A 207 -18.00 4.45 3.25
CA PHE A 207 -16.79 4.74 2.50
C PHE A 207 -15.67 5.27 3.40
N GLY A 208 -14.65 4.45 3.63
CA GLY A 208 -13.40 4.83 4.29
C GLY A 208 -12.39 5.23 3.24
N PHE A 209 -11.72 6.38 3.41
CA PHE A 209 -10.74 6.81 2.43
C PHE A 209 -9.61 7.66 3.00
N ALA A 210 -8.42 7.44 2.46
CA ALA A 210 -7.23 8.25 2.69
C ALA A 210 -6.53 8.51 1.35
N LEU A 211 -7.10 9.41 0.55
CA LEU A 211 -6.63 9.73 -0.81
C LEU A 211 -5.71 10.97 -0.80
N LYS A 212 -4.75 11.00 -1.72
CA LYS A 212 -3.82 12.12 -1.93
C LYS A 212 -4.53 13.34 -2.52
N SER A 213 -5.57 13.11 -3.32
CA SER A 213 -6.33 14.12 -4.06
C SER A 213 -7.76 13.62 -4.27
N PHE A 214 -8.70 14.57 -4.45
CA PHE A 214 -10.11 14.32 -4.74
C PHE A 214 -10.51 14.95 -6.08
N ALA A 215 -9.57 15.07 -7.02
CA ALA A 215 -9.84 15.59 -8.35
C ALA A 215 -10.72 14.61 -9.15
N LYS A 216 -11.37 15.13 -10.20
CA LYS A 216 -12.25 14.32 -11.08
C LYS A 216 -11.53 13.11 -11.68
N SER A 217 -10.25 13.23 -12.01
CA SER A 217 -9.44 12.12 -12.52
C SER A 217 -9.29 10.99 -11.50
N ASP A 218 -9.09 11.32 -10.23
CA ASP A 218 -8.93 10.35 -9.15
C ASP A 218 -10.24 9.61 -8.87
N LEU A 219 -11.36 10.33 -8.97
CA LEU A 219 -12.70 9.76 -8.84
C LEU A 219 -12.98 8.70 -9.90
N GLU A 220 -12.69 8.98 -11.17
CA GLU A 220 -12.89 8.00 -12.25
C GLU A 220 -11.95 6.79 -12.10
N LEU A 221 -10.72 6.99 -11.62
CA LEU A 221 -9.79 5.90 -11.33
C LEU A 221 -10.31 5.00 -10.21
N VAL A 222 -10.68 5.57 -9.07
CA VAL A 222 -11.22 4.84 -7.92
C VAL A 222 -12.51 4.11 -8.29
N LYS A 223 -13.39 4.76 -9.06
CA LYS A 223 -14.63 4.16 -9.57
C LYS A 223 -14.35 2.97 -10.48
N LYS A 224 -13.52 3.13 -11.51
CA LYS A 224 -13.17 2.06 -12.45
C LYS A 224 -12.53 0.88 -11.71
N PHE A 225 -11.68 1.19 -10.73
CA PHE A 225 -11.06 0.21 -9.85
C PHE A 225 -12.09 -0.58 -9.05
N ILE A 226 -12.98 0.10 -8.33
CA ILE A 226 -14.02 -0.53 -7.52
C ILE A 226 -14.93 -1.40 -8.41
N GLN A 227 -15.34 -0.89 -9.57
CA GLN A 227 -16.20 -1.64 -10.51
C GLN A 227 -15.54 -2.93 -11.03
N THR A 228 -14.21 -2.93 -11.18
CA THR A 228 -13.47 -4.13 -11.59
C THR A 228 -13.52 -5.18 -10.49
N HIS A 229 -13.24 -4.79 -9.24
CA HIS A 229 -13.12 -5.72 -8.11
C HIS A 229 -14.45 -6.09 -7.44
N MET A 230 -15.51 -5.29 -7.64
CA MET A 230 -16.86 -5.67 -7.20
C MET A 230 -17.40 -6.89 -7.97
N LYS A 231 -16.99 -7.09 -9.23
CA LYS A 231 -17.41 -8.25 -10.03
C LYS A 231 -16.88 -9.56 -9.45
N ASP A 232 -15.66 -9.53 -8.91
CA ASP A 232 -15.02 -10.69 -8.31
C ASP A 232 -15.75 -11.16 -7.03
N ILE A 233 -16.41 -10.23 -6.32
CA ILE A 233 -17.21 -10.51 -5.12
C ILE A 233 -18.59 -11.09 -5.48
N SER A 234 -19.20 -10.64 -6.58
CA SER A 234 -20.48 -11.21 -7.06
C SER A 234 -20.32 -12.62 -7.66
N CYS A 235 -19.10 -13.02 -8.02
CA CYS A 235 -18.79 -14.37 -8.50
C CYS A 235 -18.41 -15.35 -7.38
N SER A 236 -18.34 -14.88 -6.12
CA SER A 236 -17.99 -15.70 -4.95
C SER A 236 -19.19 -16.01 -4.05
N GLU A 237 -20.37 -16.21 -4.62
CA GLU A 237 -21.42 -16.97 -3.94
C GLU A 237 -21.17 -18.48 -4.19
N PRO A 238 -21.33 -19.34 -3.16
CA PRO A 238 -20.91 -20.75 -3.19
C PRO A 238 -21.67 -21.62 -4.20
#